data_AF-A0A1S2W8I3-F1
#
_entry.id   AF-A0A1S2W8I3-F1
#
_cell.length_a   1.000
_cell.length_b   1.000
_cell.length_c   1.000
_cell.angle_alpha   90.00
_cell.angle_beta   90.00
_cell.angle_gamma   90.00
#
_symmetry.space_group_name_H-M   'P 1'
#
loop_
_entity.id
_entity.type
_entity.pdbx_description
1 polymer ?
#
loop_
_entity_poly.entity_id
_entity_poly.type
_entity_poly.pdbx_seq_one_letter_code
_entity_poly.pdbx_strand_id
1 'polypeptide(L)'
;MKRIQIADFDRRMPPLELQEMDDYYETVFVLNYDELYPSTQVRTIQLADIYVNLVITPEGTKLVSALFLKPVEVSDIVSWMQLYTISFATADASGYYAEEADEILEIVLYQGNPIVIATRGTDRLYYETEGAIEMRRESSEVIGKKPLLYLNGEAWFGVPHLEFNSSQDEIHVNGTFLFADYMDTYQGRVGFFRKANPDLPVVLLVGEAIIEVELTENPDGSRVLVIEQPYDEA
;
A
#
# COMPACT_ATOMS: atom_id res chain seq x y z
N MET A 1 9.62 10.91 15.96
CA MET A 1 10.17 9.64 15.48
C MET A 1 10.69 8.83 16.66
N LYS A 2 10.00 7.74 17.00
CA LYS A 2 10.45 6.76 17.98
C LYS A 2 11.18 5.64 17.23
N ARG A 3 12.34 5.21 17.72
CA ARG A 3 13.13 4.12 17.14
C ARG A 3 13.00 2.88 18.01
N ILE A 4 12.71 1.75 17.38
CA ILE A 4 12.47 0.46 18.02
C ILE A 4 13.40 -0.55 17.35
N GLN A 5 14.10 -1.40 18.11
CA GLN A 5 14.89 -2.47 17.51
C GLN A 5 14.03 -3.73 17.39
N ILE A 6 13.90 -4.28 16.19
CA ILE A 6 13.12 -5.52 15.98
C ILE A 6 13.71 -6.68 16.80
N ALA A 7 15.04 -6.69 16.98
CA ALA A 7 15.74 -7.67 17.80
C ALA A 7 15.34 -7.66 19.29
N ASP A 8 14.75 -6.57 19.80
CA ASP A 8 14.21 -6.50 21.17
C ASP A 8 12.97 -7.39 21.32
N PHE A 9 12.28 -7.71 20.22
CA PHE A 9 11.09 -8.56 20.18
C PHE A 9 11.44 -9.99 19.75
N ASP A 10 12.42 -10.18 18.86
CA ASP A 10 12.96 -11.49 18.52
C ASP A 10 14.46 -11.46 18.19
N ARG A 11 15.27 -12.10 19.05
CA ARG A 11 16.73 -12.16 18.92
C ARG A 11 17.24 -12.94 17.71
N ARG A 12 16.37 -13.70 17.01
CA ARG A 12 16.73 -14.43 15.80
C ARG A 12 16.73 -13.54 14.56
N MET A 13 16.09 -12.39 14.64
CA MET A 13 16.03 -11.43 13.54
C MET A 13 17.32 -10.60 13.46
N PRO A 14 17.74 -10.18 12.25
CA PRO A 14 18.77 -9.16 12.13
C PRO A 14 18.35 -7.89 12.88
N PRO A 15 19.32 -7.10 13.39
CA PRO A 15 19.05 -5.85 14.09
C PRO A 15 18.56 -4.80 13.09
N LEU A 16 17.28 -4.89 12.76
CA LEU A 16 16.57 -3.93 11.92
C LEU A 16 15.97 -2.86 12.81
N GLU A 17 16.15 -1.61 12.39
CA GLU A 17 15.53 -0.45 13.04
C GLU A 17 14.12 -0.28 12.48
N LEU A 18 13.13 -0.26 13.38
CA LEU A 18 11.77 0.13 13.10
C LEU A 18 11.57 1.57 13.57
N GLN A 19 11.19 2.46 12.66
CA GLN A 19 10.88 3.85 12.94
C GLN A 19 9.37 4.06 12.93
N GLU A 20 8.86 4.73 13.96
CA GLU A 20 7.46 5.12 14.04
C GLU A 20 7.28 6.56 13.56
N MET A 21 6.47 6.70 12.51
CA MET A 21 5.96 7.96 11.97
C MET A 21 4.47 8.11 12.31
N ASP A 22 3.86 9.25 11.94
CA ASP A 22 2.46 9.51 12.25
C ASP A 22 1.54 8.50 11.55
N ASP A 23 1.75 8.27 10.24
CA ASP A 23 0.85 7.47 9.39
C ASP A 23 1.37 6.04 9.08
N TYR A 24 2.62 5.75 9.41
CA TYR A 24 3.25 4.47 9.07
C TYR A 24 4.38 4.10 10.03
N TYR A 25 4.76 2.83 9.98
CA TYR A 25 6.02 2.34 10.51
C TYR A 25 6.98 2.03 9.36
N GLU A 26 8.27 2.27 9.57
CA GLU A 26 9.31 2.03 8.58
C GLU A 26 10.36 1.06 9.13
N THR A 27 10.52 -0.08 8.47
CA THR A 27 11.63 -1.00 8.74
C THR A 27 12.80 -0.62 7.83
N VAL A 28 13.91 -0.18 8.44
CA VAL A 28 15.08 0.36 7.74
C VAL A 28 16.12 -0.75 7.47
N PHE A 29 16.43 -0.98 6.20
CA PHE A 29 17.48 -1.92 5.76
C PHE A 29 18.83 -1.24 5.60
N VAL A 30 18.85 0.04 5.22
CA VAL A 30 20.06 0.86 5.08
C VAL A 30 19.96 2.04 6.05
N LEU A 31 20.75 1.99 7.13
CA LEU A 31 20.72 3.02 8.17
C LEU A 31 21.06 4.41 7.61
N ASN A 32 20.32 5.42 8.09
CA ASN A 32 20.49 6.84 7.76
C ASN A 32 20.45 7.16 6.25
N TYR A 33 19.75 6.35 5.44
CA TYR A 33 19.66 6.61 3.99
C TYR A 33 18.99 7.96 3.68
N ASP A 34 18.10 8.42 4.54
CA ASP A 34 17.38 9.69 4.48
C ASP A 34 18.29 10.91 4.72
N GLU A 35 19.35 10.74 5.50
CA GLU A 35 20.40 11.76 5.68
C GLU A 35 21.43 11.73 4.54
N LEU A 36 21.70 10.53 4.00
CA LEU A 36 22.71 10.31 2.96
C LEU A 36 22.23 10.70 1.56
N TYR A 37 20.93 10.57 1.30
CA TYR A 37 20.34 10.77 -0.02
C TYR A 37 19.20 11.78 0.06
N PRO A 38 19.17 12.78 -0.85
CA PRO A 38 18.04 13.70 -0.92
C PRO A 38 16.76 12.94 -1.28
N SER A 39 15.61 13.41 -0.78
CA SER A 39 14.30 12.81 -1.05
C SER A 39 13.99 12.70 -2.55
N THR A 40 14.58 13.55 -3.40
CA THR A 40 14.46 13.46 -4.86
C THR A 40 15.08 12.20 -5.47
N GLN A 41 15.90 11.46 -4.72
CA GLN A 41 16.50 10.19 -5.11
C GLN A 41 15.76 8.99 -4.51
N VAL A 42 14.83 9.21 -3.58
CA VAL A 42 14.03 8.13 -3.00
C VAL A 42 12.80 7.91 -3.86
N ARG A 43 12.44 6.66 -4.08
CA ARG A 43 11.23 6.24 -4.77
C ARG A 43 10.50 5.22 -3.95
N THR A 44 9.26 5.54 -3.64
CA THR A 44 8.38 4.60 -2.97
C THR A 44 7.57 3.84 -4.00
N ILE A 45 7.59 2.52 -3.88
CA ILE A 45 6.91 1.58 -4.77
C ILE A 45 5.99 0.71 -3.93
N GLN A 46 4.75 0.53 -4.38
CA GLN A 46 3.84 -0.41 -3.75
C GLN A 46 4.26 -1.85 -4.09
N LEU A 47 4.27 -2.72 -3.09
CA LEU A 47 4.57 -4.14 -3.21
C LEU A 47 3.57 -4.89 -2.33
N ALA A 48 2.63 -5.60 -2.94
CA ALA A 48 1.52 -6.21 -2.21
C ALA A 48 0.77 -5.19 -1.31
N ASP A 49 0.67 -5.49 -0.02
CA ASP A 49 0.03 -4.71 1.04
C ASP A 49 0.97 -3.71 1.73
N ILE A 50 2.24 -3.67 1.33
CA ILE A 50 3.25 -2.74 1.86
C ILE A 50 3.78 -1.79 0.79
N TYR A 51 4.64 -0.88 1.23
CA TYR A 51 5.46 -0.06 0.34
C TYR A 51 6.93 -0.32 0.60
N VAL A 52 7.76 -0.08 -0.40
CA VAL A 52 9.21 -0.14 -0.28
C VAL A 52 9.83 1.13 -0.80
N ASN A 53 10.90 1.59 -0.14
CA ASN A 53 11.71 2.69 -0.64
C ASN A 53 12.93 2.15 -1.38
N LEU A 54 13.13 2.69 -2.58
CA LEU A 54 14.32 2.51 -3.39
C LEU A 54 15.09 3.84 -3.44
N VAL A 55 16.39 3.81 -3.18
CA VAL A 55 17.27 4.95 -3.49
C VAL A 55 17.87 4.75 -4.87
N ILE A 56 17.75 5.76 -5.73
CA ILE A 56 18.31 5.79 -7.07
C ILE A 56 19.56 6.67 -7.08
N THR A 57 20.71 6.08 -7.34
CA THR A 57 21.99 6.78 -7.51
C THR A 57 22.62 6.47 -8.87
N PRO A 58 23.64 7.24 -9.30
CA PRO A 58 24.41 6.92 -10.50
C PRO A 58 25.07 5.53 -10.46
N GLU A 59 25.38 5.02 -9.27
CA GLU A 59 25.99 3.70 -9.06
C GLU A 59 24.96 2.56 -9.12
N GLY A 60 23.67 2.87 -9.02
CA GLY A 60 22.59 1.90 -9.12
C GLY A 60 21.43 2.22 -8.18
N THR A 61 20.46 1.31 -8.17
CA THR A 61 19.27 1.41 -7.31
C THR A 61 19.40 0.44 -6.13
N LYS A 62 18.98 0.85 -4.94
CA LYS A 62 19.02 0.03 -3.73
C LYS A 62 17.69 0.05 -2.99
N LEU A 63 17.23 -1.11 -2.54
CA LEU A 63 16.17 -1.21 -1.54
C LEU A 63 16.69 -0.77 -0.18
N VAL A 64 16.05 0.22 0.43
CA VAL A 64 16.54 0.84 1.67
C VAL A 64 15.59 0.71 2.85
N SER A 65 14.29 0.56 2.62
CA SER A 65 13.31 0.32 3.67
C SER A 65 11.99 -0.24 3.16
N ALA A 66 11.18 -0.74 4.10
CA ALA A 66 9.80 -1.16 3.90
C ALA A 66 8.87 -0.38 4.83
N LEU A 67 7.72 0.05 4.33
CA LEU A 67 6.76 0.90 5.02
C LEU A 67 5.44 0.16 5.22
N PHE A 68 4.98 0.17 6.46
CA PHE A 68 3.78 -0.51 6.93
C PHE A 68 2.80 0.57 7.38
N LEU A 69 1.69 0.72 6.65
CA LEU A 69 0.72 1.76 6.94
C LEU A 69 -0.06 1.44 8.21
N LYS A 70 -0.27 2.44 9.06
CA LYS A 70 -1.16 2.29 10.21
C LYS A 70 -2.59 1.97 9.74
N PRO A 71 -3.38 1.21 10.52
CA PRO A 71 -3.24 0.92 11.95
C PRO A 71 -2.46 -0.36 12.31
N VAL A 72 -1.61 -0.90 11.41
CA VAL A 72 -0.80 -2.10 11.70
C VAL A 72 -0.01 -1.96 13.00
N GLU A 73 -0.03 -3.00 13.83
CA GLU A 73 0.66 -3.00 15.11
C GLU A 73 2.12 -3.46 14.97
N VAL A 74 2.99 -3.01 15.88
CA VAL A 74 4.41 -3.38 15.87
C VAL A 74 4.60 -4.91 15.91
N SER A 75 3.76 -5.65 16.64
CA SER A 75 3.82 -7.10 16.69
C SER A 75 3.54 -7.77 15.34
N ASP A 76 2.65 -7.18 14.54
CA ASP A 76 2.30 -7.70 13.22
C ASP A 76 3.44 -7.45 12.25
N ILE A 77 4.06 -6.27 12.31
CA ILE A 77 5.27 -5.95 11.53
C ILE A 77 6.40 -6.92 11.87
N VAL A 78 6.65 -7.17 13.16
CA VAL A 78 7.69 -8.12 13.59
C VAL A 78 7.40 -9.51 13.04
N SER A 79 6.15 -9.97 13.11
CA SER A 79 5.72 -11.28 12.58
C SER A 79 5.88 -11.33 11.06
N TRP A 80 5.50 -10.26 10.36
CA TRP A 80 5.66 -10.12 8.92
C TRP A 80 7.13 -10.23 8.52
N MET A 81 8.02 -9.51 9.21
CA MET A 81 9.46 -9.53 8.92
C MET A 81 10.10 -10.92 9.16
N GLN A 82 9.52 -11.73 10.07
CA GLN A 82 9.93 -13.11 10.29
C GLN A 82 9.48 -14.05 9.16
N LEU A 83 8.27 -13.84 8.65
CA LEU A 83 7.64 -14.72 7.67
C LEU A 83 8.03 -14.39 6.24
N TYR A 84 8.41 -13.15 5.96
CA TYR A 84 8.65 -12.67 4.61
C TYR A 84 10.05 -12.08 4.43
N THR A 85 10.48 -12.07 3.18
CA THR A 85 11.71 -11.43 2.70
C THR A 85 11.41 -10.58 1.48
N ILE A 86 12.19 -9.53 1.28
CA ILE A 86 12.07 -8.61 0.15
C ILE A 86 13.40 -8.59 -0.60
N SER A 87 13.35 -8.77 -1.92
CA SER A 87 14.51 -8.67 -2.79
C SER A 87 14.30 -7.60 -3.85
N PHE A 88 15.38 -6.91 -4.21
CA PHE A 88 15.41 -5.99 -5.34
C PHE A 88 16.50 -6.40 -6.32
N ALA A 89 16.09 -6.69 -7.56
CA ALA A 89 16.94 -6.88 -8.73
C ALA A 89 18.17 -7.78 -8.52
N THR A 90 18.10 -8.71 -7.58
CA THR A 90 19.23 -9.55 -7.23
C THR A 90 19.35 -10.64 -8.28
N ALA A 91 20.51 -10.72 -8.93
CA ALA A 91 20.73 -11.60 -10.08
C ALA A 91 22.15 -12.14 -10.15
N ASP A 92 22.31 -13.25 -10.85
CA ASP A 92 23.59 -13.80 -11.28
C ASP A 92 23.51 -14.31 -12.73
N ALA A 93 24.47 -15.14 -13.14
CA ALA A 93 24.51 -15.69 -14.50
C ALA A 93 23.32 -16.60 -14.85
N SER A 94 22.58 -17.10 -13.86
CA SER A 94 21.43 -17.99 -14.03
C SER A 94 20.09 -17.24 -14.05
N GLY A 95 20.05 -15.99 -13.61
CA GLY A 95 18.85 -15.15 -13.64
C GLY A 95 18.63 -14.38 -12.33
N TYR A 96 17.42 -13.87 -12.15
CA TYR A 96 17.02 -13.20 -10.92
C TYR A 96 16.70 -14.21 -9.81
N TYR A 97 17.01 -13.87 -8.57
CA TYR A 97 16.73 -14.68 -7.40
C TYR A 97 16.46 -13.85 -6.15
N ALA A 98 15.77 -14.47 -5.18
CA ALA A 98 15.66 -13.99 -3.82
C ALA A 98 16.49 -14.89 -2.90
N GLU A 99 17.24 -14.29 -1.97
CA GLU A 99 17.95 -15.01 -0.92
C GLU A 99 17.03 -15.27 0.26
N GLU A 100 17.26 -16.38 0.97
CA GLU A 100 16.47 -16.79 2.14
C GLU A 100 14.96 -16.85 1.80
N ALA A 101 14.61 -17.47 0.67
CA ALA A 101 13.24 -17.51 0.15
C ALA A 101 12.77 -18.95 -0.12
N ASP A 102 11.50 -19.24 0.14
CA ASP A 102 10.87 -20.56 -0.09
C ASP A 102 9.78 -20.50 -1.18
N GLU A 103 8.94 -19.45 -1.18
CA GLU A 103 7.88 -19.23 -2.18
C GLU A 103 7.78 -17.76 -2.58
N ILE A 104 7.74 -17.48 -3.89
CA ILE A 104 7.49 -16.13 -4.41
C ILE A 104 6.01 -15.82 -4.31
N LEU A 105 5.66 -14.73 -3.62
CA LEU A 105 4.27 -14.30 -3.45
C LEU A 105 3.88 -13.27 -4.52
N GLU A 106 4.73 -12.27 -4.73
CA GLU A 106 4.47 -11.21 -5.71
C GLU A 106 5.77 -10.68 -6.32
N ILE A 107 5.70 -10.34 -7.60
CA ILE A 107 6.76 -9.68 -8.36
C ILE A 107 6.17 -8.45 -9.03
N VAL A 108 6.76 -7.30 -8.77
CA VAL A 108 6.48 -6.05 -9.50
C VAL A 108 7.77 -5.56 -10.14
N LEU A 109 7.66 -4.81 -11.24
CA LEU A 109 8.80 -4.24 -11.93
C LEU A 109 8.87 -2.74 -11.69
N TYR A 110 10.07 -2.23 -11.47
CA TYR A 110 10.36 -0.79 -11.49
C TYR A 110 11.54 -0.50 -12.41
N GLN A 111 11.28 0.24 -13.47
CA GLN A 111 12.23 0.49 -14.56
C GLN A 111 12.80 -0.80 -15.14
N GLY A 112 11.95 -1.84 -15.27
CA GLY A 112 12.34 -3.17 -15.73
C GLY A 112 13.12 -4.02 -14.72
N ASN A 113 13.35 -3.53 -13.49
CA ASN A 113 14.02 -4.28 -12.43
C ASN A 113 12.99 -4.88 -11.45
N PRO A 114 13.09 -6.16 -11.08
CA PRO A 114 12.12 -6.79 -10.21
C PRO A 114 12.27 -6.38 -8.75
N ILE A 115 11.15 -6.11 -8.10
CA ILE A 115 10.98 -6.05 -6.65
C ILE A 115 10.12 -7.25 -6.27
N VAL A 116 10.57 -8.03 -5.31
CA VAL A 116 9.96 -9.33 -4.98
C VAL A 116 9.69 -9.42 -3.50
N ILE A 117 8.52 -9.92 -3.15
CA ILE A 117 8.18 -10.42 -1.82
C ILE A 117 8.03 -11.94 -1.88
N ALA A 118 8.65 -12.62 -0.93
CA ALA A 118 8.64 -14.06 -0.81
C ALA A 118 8.45 -14.50 0.64
N THR A 119 7.95 -15.70 0.87
CA THR A 119 8.04 -16.35 2.18
C THR A 119 9.52 -16.62 2.50
N ARG A 120 9.89 -16.42 3.76
CA ARG A 120 11.26 -16.62 4.22
C ARG A 120 11.58 -18.12 4.29
N GLY A 121 12.68 -18.48 3.66
CA GLY A 121 13.25 -19.84 3.64
C GLY A 121 14.73 -19.82 3.98
N THR A 122 15.43 -20.91 3.63
CA THR A 122 16.90 -21.02 3.81
C THR A 122 17.66 -21.00 2.50
N ASP A 123 16.95 -21.12 1.38
CA ASP A 123 17.54 -21.33 0.07
C ASP A 123 17.49 -20.05 -0.79
N ARG A 124 18.18 -20.13 -1.93
CA ARG A 124 18.05 -19.17 -3.01
C ARG A 124 16.95 -19.63 -3.95
N LEU A 125 15.95 -18.77 -4.17
CA LEU A 125 14.84 -19.06 -5.06
C LEU A 125 14.94 -18.22 -6.34
N TYR A 126 15.18 -18.88 -7.46
CA TYR A 126 15.18 -18.24 -8.79
C TYR A 126 13.75 -18.01 -9.27
N TYR A 127 13.53 -16.89 -9.98
CA TYR A 127 12.21 -16.53 -10.49
C TYR A 127 12.29 -15.88 -11.87
N GLU A 128 11.18 -16.00 -12.59
CA GLU A 128 10.97 -15.32 -13.87
C GLU A 128 10.09 -14.08 -13.67
N THR A 129 10.30 -13.07 -14.51
CA THR A 129 9.55 -11.81 -14.44
C THR A 129 8.45 -11.72 -15.49
N GLU A 130 8.17 -12.81 -16.21
CA GLU A 130 7.12 -12.82 -17.22
C GLU A 130 5.75 -12.62 -16.57
N GLY A 131 4.99 -11.64 -17.07
CA GLY A 131 3.67 -11.28 -16.51
C GLY A 131 3.73 -10.34 -15.30
N ALA A 132 4.91 -9.98 -14.78
CA ALA A 132 5.03 -9.02 -13.70
C ALA A 132 4.57 -7.61 -14.11
N ILE A 133 3.91 -6.91 -13.19
CA ILE A 133 3.32 -5.58 -13.43
C ILE A 133 4.41 -4.51 -13.29
N GLU A 134 4.55 -3.64 -14.30
CA GLU A 134 5.44 -2.48 -14.25
C GLU A 134 4.79 -1.31 -13.49
N MET A 135 5.41 -0.91 -12.39
CA MET A 135 5.03 0.23 -11.57
C MET A 135 5.56 1.52 -12.21
N ARG A 136 4.77 2.08 -13.14
CA ARG A 136 5.14 3.28 -13.93
C ARG A 136 4.85 4.61 -13.24
N ARG A 137 4.08 4.60 -12.15
CA ARG A 137 3.78 5.81 -11.38
C ARG A 137 4.62 5.78 -10.11
N GLU A 138 5.41 6.82 -9.90
CA GLU A 138 5.83 7.19 -8.56
C GLU A 138 4.54 7.28 -7.73
N SER A 139 4.46 6.59 -6.59
CA SER A 139 3.42 6.92 -5.62
C SER A 139 3.77 8.32 -5.07
N SER A 140 3.46 9.36 -5.85
CA SER A 140 3.30 10.71 -5.35
C SER A 140 2.05 10.81 -4.46
N GLU A 141 1.27 9.73 -4.38
CA GLU A 141 0.41 9.45 -3.23
C GLU A 141 1.28 9.34 -2.00
N VAL A 142 1.27 10.43 -1.23
CA VAL A 142 1.72 10.52 0.16
C VAL A 142 1.41 9.18 0.82
N ILE A 143 2.47 8.48 1.22
CA ILE A 143 2.45 7.12 1.76
C ILE A 143 1.47 6.98 2.94
N GLY A 144 1.11 8.08 3.61
CA GLY A 144 0.09 8.13 4.65
C GLY A 144 -1.38 8.36 4.22
N LYS A 145 -1.76 8.19 2.94
CA LYS A 145 -3.14 8.49 2.50
C LYS A 145 -3.75 7.45 1.58
N LYS A 146 -3.65 6.16 1.89
CA LYS A 146 -4.65 5.21 1.36
C LYS A 146 -5.62 4.90 2.48
N PRO A 147 -6.88 5.35 2.40
CA PRO A 147 -7.84 5.06 3.46
C PRO A 147 -8.03 3.55 3.52
N LEU A 148 -7.98 2.99 4.73
CA LEU A 148 -8.48 1.65 4.99
C LEU A 148 -10.00 1.72 4.99
N LEU A 149 -10.63 0.91 4.14
CA LEU A 149 -12.07 0.76 4.12
C LEU A 149 -12.47 -0.71 4.20
N TYR A 150 -13.62 -0.98 4.82
CA TYR A 150 -14.22 -2.31 4.82
C TYR A 150 -15.33 -2.36 3.78
N LEU A 151 -15.10 -3.04 2.66
CA LEU A 151 -16.12 -3.26 1.63
C LEU A 151 -16.82 -4.60 1.89
N ASN A 152 -18.10 -4.56 2.24
CA ASN A 152 -18.89 -5.73 2.62
C ASN A 152 -18.22 -6.58 3.71
N GLY A 153 -17.54 -5.92 4.66
CA GLY A 153 -16.80 -6.56 5.74
C GLY A 153 -15.40 -7.06 5.39
N GLU A 154 -14.97 -6.95 4.13
CA GLU A 154 -13.60 -7.27 3.71
C GLU A 154 -12.71 -6.03 3.72
N ALA A 155 -11.53 -6.14 4.32
CA ALA A 155 -10.56 -5.05 4.36
C ALA A 155 -10.04 -4.74 2.96
N TRP A 156 -10.08 -3.47 2.58
CA TRP A 156 -9.64 -2.98 1.28
C TRP A 156 -8.71 -1.77 1.47
N PHE A 157 -7.53 -1.85 0.86
CA PHE A 157 -6.50 -0.82 0.97
C PHE A 157 -6.55 0.13 -0.23
N GLY A 158 -7.01 1.36 0.02
CA GLY A 158 -7.22 2.39 -1.02
C GLY A 158 -8.68 2.48 -1.47
N VAL A 159 -8.97 3.38 -2.40
CA VAL A 159 -10.36 3.61 -2.86
C VAL A 159 -10.63 2.82 -4.14
N PRO A 160 -11.60 1.90 -4.17
CA PRO A 160 -11.97 1.21 -5.40
C PRO A 160 -12.64 2.19 -6.36
N HIS A 161 -12.34 2.07 -7.65
CA HIS A 161 -13.07 2.77 -8.69
C HIS A 161 -14.42 2.09 -8.91
N LEU A 162 -15.51 2.75 -8.50
CA LEU A 162 -16.88 2.26 -8.67
C LEU A 162 -17.67 3.23 -9.55
N GLU A 163 -18.13 2.79 -10.71
CA GLU A 163 -19.08 3.56 -11.53
C GLU A 163 -20.52 3.33 -11.06
N PHE A 164 -21.37 4.34 -11.17
CA PHE A 164 -22.79 4.27 -10.81
C PHE A 164 -23.70 4.69 -11.97
N ASN A 165 -24.80 3.96 -12.13
CA ASN A 165 -25.89 4.34 -13.01
C ASN A 165 -26.85 5.25 -12.26
N SER A 166 -26.78 6.56 -12.52
CA SER A 166 -27.65 7.58 -11.90
C SER A 166 -29.17 7.37 -12.04
N SER A 167 -29.62 6.46 -12.91
CA SER A 167 -31.04 6.12 -13.08
C SER A 167 -31.51 4.89 -12.30
N GLN A 168 -30.58 4.14 -11.69
CA GLN A 168 -30.87 2.86 -11.03
C GLN A 168 -30.17 2.71 -9.68
N ASP A 169 -28.93 3.19 -9.57
CA ASP A 169 -28.11 3.01 -8.37
C ASP A 169 -28.38 4.10 -7.33
N GLU A 170 -28.26 3.72 -6.05
CA GLU A 170 -28.37 4.62 -4.91
C GLU A 170 -27.05 4.71 -4.15
N ILE A 171 -26.71 5.93 -3.72
CA ILE A 171 -25.49 6.20 -2.96
C ILE A 171 -25.89 6.95 -1.69
N HIS A 172 -25.57 6.39 -0.53
CA HIS A 172 -25.82 6.98 0.78
C HIS A 172 -24.49 7.13 1.52
N VAL A 173 -24.17 8.33 1.98
CA VAL A 173 -22.93 8.63 2.72
C VAL A 173 -23.30 9.33 4.03
N ASN A 174 -23.00 8.71 5.16
CA ASN A 174 -23.37 9.19 6.51
C ASN A 174 -24.86 9.62 6.58
N GLY A 175 -25.74 8.77 6.03
CA GLY A 175 -27.19 9.02 5.96
C GLY A 175 -27.64 10.06 4.94
N THR A 176 -26.72 10.61 4.11
CA THR A 176 -27.04 11.58 3.05
C THR A 176 -27.08 10.91 1.69
N PHE A 177 -28.19 11.05 0.97
CA PHE A 177 -28.30 10.60 -0.41
C PHE A 177 -27.43 11.46 -1.36
N LEU A 178 -26.62 10.81 -2.18
CA LEU A 178 -25.69 11.47 -3.10
C LEU A 178 -26.01 11.17 -4.55
N PHE A 179 -25.83 12.20 -5.39
CA PHE A 179 -25.89 12.07 -6.84
C PHE A 179 -24.49 12.16 -7.42
N ALA A 180 -23.85 11.01 -7.66
CA ALA A 180 -22.51 10.89 -8.23
C ALA A 180 -22.51 9.87 -9.37
N ASP A 181 -21.56 10.02 -10.31
CA ASP A 181 -21.40 9.10 -11.44
C ASP A 181 -20.34 8.02 -11.15
N TYR A 182 -19.39 8.31 -10.26
CA TYR A 182 -18.40 7.33 -9.81
C TYR A 182 -17.76 7.73 -8.47
N MET A 183 -17.17 6.74 -7.79
CA MET A 183 -16.31 6.89 -6.62
C MET A 183 -14.86 6.57 -7.02
N ASP A 184 -13.90 7.37 -6.56
CA ASP A 184 -12.48 7.17 -6.82
C ASP A 184 -11.60 7.86 -5.76
N THR A 185 -10.29 7.69 -5.86
CA THR A 185 -9.30 8.36 -5.03
C THR A 185 -9.18 9.85 -5.42
N TYR A 186 -9.28 10.74 -4.43
CA TYR A 186 -8.91 12.15 -4.56
C TYR A 186 -7.89 12.53 -3.49
N GLN A 187 -6.65 12.83 -3.89
CA GLN A 187 -5.56 13.20 -2.96
C GLN A 187 -5.39 12.20 -1.79
N GLY A 188 -5.60 10.91 -2.06
CA GLY A 188 -5.51 9.85 -1.07
C GLY A 188 -6.71 9.73 -0.13
N ARG A 189 -7.90 10.13 -0.60
CA ARG A 189 -9.16 10.06 0.16
C ARG A 189 -10.28 9.56 -0.74
N VAL A 190 -11.37 9.08 -0.15
CA VAL A 190 -12.57 8.67 -0.90
C VAL A 190 -13.28 9.91 -1.43
N GLY A 191 -13.30 10.05 -2.75
CA GLY A 191 -14.02 11.10 -3.47
C GLY A 191 -15.15 10.54 -4.32
N PHE A 192 -16.24 11.28 -4.41
CA PHE A 192 -17.35 11.02 -5.32
C PHE A 192 -17.39 12.10 -6.39
N PHE A 193 -17.60 11.72 -7.64
CA PHE A 193 -17.40 12.62 -8.77
C PHE A 193 -18.58 12.62 -9.73
N ARG A 194 -18.65 13.68 -10.55
CA ARG A 194 -19.53 13.77 -11.71
C ARG A 194 -18.67 13.68 -12.96
N LYS A 195 -19.06 12.89 -13.96
CA LYS A 195 -18.37 12.82 -15.27
C LYS A 195 -18.29 14.18 -15.96
N ALA A 196 -19.26 15.07 -15.69
CA ALA A 196 -19.27 16.44 -16.20
C ALA A 196 -18.19 17.36 -15.58
N ASN A 197 -17.67 17.01 -14.40
CA ASN A 197 -16.61 17.76 -13.72
C ASN A 197 -15.72 16.78 -12.91
N PRO A 198 -14.79 16.08 -13.59
CA PRO A 198 -13.99 15.02 -12.96
C PRO A 198 -12.85 15.56 -12.07
N ASP A 199 -12.49 16.84 -12.20
CA ASP A 199 -11.33 17.41 -11.51
C ASP A 199 -11.58 17.64 -10.01
N LEU A 200 -12.84 17.73 -9.59
CA LEU A 200 -13.23 18.01 -8.22
C LEU A 200 -14.34 17.06 -7.75
N PRO A 201 -14.21 16.44 -6.57
CA PRO A 201 -15.26 15.61 -6.03
C PRO A 201 -16.45 16.47 -5.57
N VAL A 202 -17.67 15.94 -5.75
CA VAL A 202 -18.90 16.50 -5.16
C VAL A 202 -18.97 16.24 -3.66
N VAL A 203 -18.38 15.13 -3.20
CA VAL A 203 -18.22 14.79 -1.79
C VAL A 203 -16.84 14.18 -1.59
N LEU A 204 -16.17 14.61 -0.53
CA LEU A 204 -14.86 14.10 -0.11
C LEU A 204 -14.96 13.67 1.35
N LEU A 205 -14.58 12.43 1.64
CA LEU A 205 -14.42 11.94 3.01
C LEU A 205 -13.07 12.39 3.54
N VAL A 206 -13.07 13.15 4.63
CA VAL A 206 -11.87 13.84 5.15
C VAL A 206 -11.40 13.35 6.51
N GLY A 207 -12.20 12.55 7.21
CA GLY A 207 -11.85 12.02 8.52
C GLY A 207 -10.80 10.92 8.45
N GLU A 208 -10.25 10.57 9.61
CA GLU A 208 -9.25 9.52 9.79
C GLU A 208 -9.87 8.21 10.28
N ALA A 209 -11.12 8.26 10.77
CA ALA A 209 -11.89 7.06 11.11
C ALA A 209 -12.02 6.08 9.94
N ILE A 210 -12.06 4.79 10.29
CA ILE A 210 -12.30 3.68 9.36
C ILE A 210 -13.60 3.93 8.58
N ILE A 211 -13.54 3.70 7.28
CA ILE A 211 -14.69 3.85 6.38
C ILE A 211 -15.33 2.48 6.19
N GLU A 212 -16.58 2.34 6.57
CA GLU A 212 -17.38 1.15 6.29
C GLU A 212 -18.18 1.37 5.01
N VAL A 213 -18.12 0.40 4.09
CA VAL A 213 -18.75 0.45 2.79
C VAL A 213 -19.57 -0.83 2.61
N GLU A 214 -20.87 -0.69 2.44
CA GLU A 214 -21.76 -1.77 2.05
C GLU A 214 -22.22 -1.54 0.61
N LEU A 215 -21.96 -2.51 -0.27
CA LEU A 215 -22.43 -2.52 -1.65
C LEU A 215 -23.32 -3.74 -1.85
N THR A 216 -24.62 -3.49 -2.00
CA THR A 216 -25.63 -4.52 -2.25
C THR A 216 -26.15 -4.41 -3.68
N GLU A 217 -26.24 -5.54 -4.39
CA GLU A 217 -26.91 -5.63 -5.68
C GLU A 217 -28.31 -6.24 -5.51
N ASN A 218 -29.32 -5.55 -6.01
CA ASN A 218 -30.70 -5.99 -5.99
C ASN A 218 -31.00 -6.96 -7.16
N PRO A 219 -32.09 -7.75 -7.07
CA PRO A 219 -32.46 -8.69 -8.14
C PRO A 219 -32.72 -8.06 -9.52
N ASP A 220 -33.00 -6.76 -9.57
CA ASP A 220 -33.21 -6.01 -10.82
C ASP A 220 -31.92 -5.40 -11.40
N GLY A 221 -30.77 -5.66 -10.76
CA GLY A 221 -29.45 -5.15 -11.13
C GLY A 221 -29.15 -3.74 -10.64
N SER A 222 -30.07 -3.09 -9.92
CA SER A 222 -29.75 -1.84 -9.22
C SER A 222 -28.82 -2.11 -8.04
N ARG A 223 -27.93 -1.17 -7.74
CA ARG A 223 -27.01 -1.27 -6.60
C ARG A 223 -27.26 -0.18 -5.58
N VAL A 224 -27.14 -0.54 -4.31
CA VAL A 224 -27.18 0.40 -3.18
C VAL A 224 -25.81 0.39 -2.53
N LEU A 225 -25.16 1.55 -2.55
CA LEU A 225 -23.93 1.82 -1.81
C LEU A 225 -24.27 2.60 -0.54
N VAL A 226 -23.94 2.05 0.62
CA VAL A 226 -24.03 2.75 1.91
C VAL A 226 -22.62 2.91 2.44
N ILE A 227 -22.24 4.13 2.82
CA ILE A 227 -20.94 4.44 3.38
C ILE A 227 -21.11 5.16 4.69
N GLU A 228 -20.43 4.65 5.71
CA GLU A 228 -20.35 5.25 7.03
C GLU A 228 -18.90 5.56 7.37
N GLN A 229 -18.64 6.81 7.73
CA GLN A 229 -17.40 7.25 8.36
C GLN A 229 -17.78 7.99 9.64
N PRO A 230 -17.51 7.42 10.83
CA PRO A 230 -17.69 8.11 12.10
C PRO A 230 -16.95 9.44 12.12
N TYR A 231 -17.49 10.42 12.84
CA TYR A 231 -16.73 11.65 13.10
C TYR A 231 -15.52 11.32 13.98
N ASP A 232 -14.37 11.90 13.64
CA ASP A 232 -13.18 11.80 14.48
C ASP A 232 -13.51 12.36 15.87
N GLU A 233 -13.15 11.63 16.94
CA GLU A 233 -13.31 12.12 18.31
C GLU A 233 -12.38 13.33 18.53
N ALA A 234 -12.95 14.44 19.02
CA ALA A 234 -12.25 15.72 19.24
C ALA A 234 -11.47 15.78 20.55
#